data_AF-A0A4Y8KX77-F1
#
_entry.id   AF-A0A4Y8KX77-F1
#
_cell.length_a   1.000
_cell.length_b   1.000
_cell.length_c   1.000
_cell.angle_alpha   90.00
_cell.angle_beta   90.00
_cell.angle_gamma   90.00
#
_symmetry.space_group_name_H-M   'P 1'
#
loop_
_entity.id
_entity.type
_entity.pdbx_description
1 polymer ?
#
loop_
_entity_poly.entity_id
_entity_poly.type
_entity_poly.pdbx_seq_one_letter_code
_entity_poly.pdbx_strand_id
1 'polypeptide(L)'
;MEKELIKEVKTLIADVDKTHRYSMSKIYGLSNKVFNKNEQPQSCASCLIRKVDELRKWVASEESKEADLSPANIESVDLLSKSKRKKESRT
;
A
#
# COMPACT_ATOMS: atom_id res chain seq x y z
N MET A 1 10.86 -13.88 9.19
CA MET A 1 10.16 -12.65 9.62
C MET A 1 9.52 -11.92 8.44
N GLU A 2 10.25 -11.53 7.39
CA GLU A 2 9.65 -10.82 6.23
C GLU A 2 8.55 -11.61 5.51
N LYS A 3 8.76 -12.92 5.32
CA LYS A 3 7.77 -13.83 4.70
C LYS A 3 6.47 -13.97 5.50
N GLU A 4 6.53 -13.84 6.82
CA GLU A 4 5.34 -13.90 7.68
C GLU A 4 4.51 -12.61 7.54
N LEU A 5 5.20 -11.46 7.48
CA LEU A 5 4.55 -10.16 7.28
C LEU A 5 3.82 -10.10 5.93
N ILE A 6 4.44 -10.59 4.85
CA ILE A 6 3.82 -10.69 3.52
C ILE A 6 2.55 -11.55 3.58
N LYS A 7 2.60 -12.69 4.28
CA LYS A 7 1.44 -13.59 4.44
C LYS A 7 0.30 -12.93 5.21
N GLU A 8 0.61 -12.20 6.28
CA GLU A 8 -0.39 -11.43 7.05
C GLU A 8 -1.08 -10.37 6.19
N VAL A 9 -0.29 -9.62 5.41
CA VAL A 9 -0.83 -8.58 4.51
C VAL A 9 -1.68 -9.19 3.40
N LYS A 10 -1.25 -10.29 2.78
CA LYS A 10 -2.05 -11.02 1.77
C LYS A 10 -3.38 -11.51 2.35
N THR A 11 -3.36 -12.04 3.57
CA THR A 11 -4.57 -12.51 4.27
C THR A 11 -5.53 -11.35 4.51
N LEU A 12 -5.04 -10.22 5.01
CA LEU A 12 -5.83 -9.00 5.19
C LEU A 12 -6.48 -8.56 3.87
N ILE A 13 -5.71 -8.53 2.78
CA ILE A 13 -6.19 -8.10 1.47
C ILE A 13 -7.30 -9.04 0.96
N ALA A 14 -7.09 -10.36 1.05
CA ALA A 14 -8.07 -11.35 0.62
C ALA A 14 -9.38 -11.26 1.43
N ASP A 15 -9.30 -11.04 2.74
CA ASP A 15 -10.47 -10.83 3.60
C ASP A 15 -11.23 -9.56 3.20
N VAL A 16 -10.52 -8.47 2.93
CA VAL A 16 -11.10 -7.20 2.47
C VAL A 16 -11.76 -7.36 1.11
N ASP A 17 -11.13 -8.06 0.16
CA ASP A 17 -11.71 -8.30 -1.17
C ASP A 17 -12.98 -9.14 -1.11
N LYS A 18 -13.01 -10.13 -0.22
CA LYS A 18 -14.18 -10.99 -0.05
C LYS A 18 -15.33 -10.30 0.66
N THR A 19 -15.03 -9.48 1.67
CA THR A 19 -16.05 -8.97 2.60
C THR A 19 -16.35 -7.49 2.46
N HIS A 20 -15.49 -6.74 1.79
CA HIS A 20 -15.46 -5.27 1.78
C HIS A 20 -15.44 -4.65 3.19
N ARG A 21 -14.99 -5.39 4.22
CA ARG A 21 -14.90 -4.89 5.60
C ARG A 21 -13.49 -4.41 5.91
N TYR A 22 -13.37 -3.11 6.15
CA TYR A 22 -12.09 -2.47 6.44
C TYR A 22 -11.89 -2.32 7.95
N SER A 23 -11.08 -3.21 8.53
CA SER A 23 -10.74 -3.15 9.95
C SER A 23 -9.61 -2.15 10.19
N MET A 24 -9.96 -0.98 10.74
CA MET A 24 -9.01 0.12 10.95
C MET A 24 -7.73 -0.28 11.71
N SER A 25 -7.86 -0.92 12.88
CA SER A 25 -6.69 -1.31 13.68
C SER A 25 -5.79 -2.30 12.96
N LYS A 26 -6.36 -3.22 12.17
CA LYS A 26 -5.61 -4.22 11.39
C LYS A 26 -4.85 -3.56 10.24
N ILE A 27 -5.53 -2.70 9.47
CA ILE A 27 -4.95 -2.01 8.31
C ILE A 27 -3.79 -1.11 8.75
N TYR A 28 -4.02 -0.24 9.75
CA TYR A 28 -2.97 0.66 10.23
C TYR A 28 -1.85 -0.09 10.97
N GLY A 29 -2.18 -1.12 11.75
CA GLY A 29 -1.17 -1.95 12.42
C GLY A 29 -0.21 -2.61 11.43
N LEU A 30 -0.72 -3.18 10.34
CA LEU A 30 0.11 -3.79 9.30
C LEU A 30 0.85 -2.74 8.46
N SER A 31 0.18 -1.66 8.05
CA SER A 31 0.80 -0.56 7.31
C SER A 31 1.98 0.05 8.08
N ASN A 32 1.82 0.30 9.37
CA ASN A 32 2.88 0.86 10.21
C ASN A 32 4.07 -0.09 10.34
N LYS A 33 3.83 -1.40 10.48
CA LYS A 33 4.90 -2.42 10.50
C LYS A 33 5.63 -2.49 9.16
N VAL A 34 4.90 -2.55 8.05
CA VAL A 34 5.46 -2.67 6.69
C VAL A 34 6.31 -1.46 6.33
N PHE A 35 5.80 -0.25 6.57
CA PHE A 35 6.47 0.98 6.16
C PHE A 35 7.37 1.59 7.24
N ASN A 36 7.54 0.92 8.39
CA ASN A 36 8.24 1.45 9.56
C ASN A 36 7.76 2.85 9.95
N LYS A 37 6.44 3.02 10.02
CA LYS A 37 5.76 4.27 10.39
C LYS A 37 5.01 4.12 11.70
N ASN A 38 4.59 5.25 12.26
CA ASN A 38 3.68 5.31 13.40
C ASN A 38 2.51 6.25 13.10
N GLU A 39 1.80 6.00 11.98
CA GLU A 39 0.65 6.80 11.60
C GLU A 39 -0.53 6.50 12.55
N GLN A 40 -1.22 7.57 12.99
CA GLN A 40 -2.43 7.42 13.81
C GLN A 40 -3.61 6.91 12.96
N PRO A 41 -4.35 5.89 13.41
CA PRO A 41 -5.47 5.34 12.65
C PRO A 41 -6.56 6.38 12.35
N GLN A 42 -7.04 6.39 11.11
CA GLN A 42 -8.11 7.29 10.65
C GLN A 42 -9.35 6.51 10.22
N SER A 43 -10.53 6.93 10.69
CA SER A 43 -11.81 6.23 10.47
C SER A 43 -12.42 6.43 9.08
N CYS A 44 -11.85 7.33 8.27
CA CYS A 44 -12.32 7.59 6.93
C CYS A 44 -12.21 6.34 6.04
N ALA A 45 -13.33 5.93 5.45
CA ALA A 45 -13.38 4.78 4.54
C ALA A 45 -12.40 4.92 3.37
N SER A 46 -12.31 6.11 2.77
CA SER A 46 -11.35 6.40 1.69
C SER A 46 -9.89 6.29 2.13
N CYS A 47 -9.57 6.62 3.38
CA CYS A 47 -8.23 6.46 3.94
C CYS A 47 -7.88 4.99 4.12
N LEU A 48 -8.83 4.20 4.64
CA LEU A 48 -8.65 2.76 4.79
C LEU A 48 -8.46 2.06 3.44
N ILE A 49 -9.24 2.42 2.42
CA ILE A 49 -9.09 1.90 1.05
C ILE A 49 -7.70 2.23 0.52
N ARG A 50 -7.28 3.50 0.60
CA ARG A 50 -5.94 3.93 0.14
C ARG A 50 -4.82 3.17 0.83
N LYS A 51 -4.94 2.91 2.13
CA LYS A 51 -3.95 2.14 2.88
C LYS A 51 -3.90 0.67 2.43
N VAL A 52 -5.05 0.06 2.14
CA VAL A 52 -5.09 -1.28 1.55
C VAL A 52 -4.43 -1.29 0.18
N ASP A 53 -4.64 -0.26 -0.66
CA ASP A 53 -3.99 -0.17 -1.97
C ASP A 53 -2.47 0.00 -1.88
N GLU A 54 -1.98 0.77 -0.89
CA GLU A 54 -0.54 0.85 -0.59
C GLU A 54 0.03 -0.52 -0.22
N LEU A 55 -0.68 -1.28 0.63
CA LEU A 55 -0.29 -2.63 1.03
C LEU A 55 -0.27 -3.61 -0.15
N ARG A 56 -1.21 -3.50 -1.10
CA ARG A 56 -1.20 -4.31 -2.34
C ARG A 56 0.05 -4.04 -3.18
N LYS A 57 0.38 -2.77 -3.38
CA LYS A 57 1.56 -2.36 -4.15
C LYS A 57 2.84 -2.84 -3.49
N TRP A 58 2.90 -2.78 -2.16
CA TRP A 58 4.03 -3.31 -1.42
C TRP A 58 4.20 -4.82 -1.65
N VAL A 59 3.14 -5.63 -1.50
CA VAL A 59 3.21 -7.08 -1.77
C VAL A 59 3.68 -7.37 -3.20
N ALA A 60 3.13 -6.67 -4.19
CA ALA A 60 3.53 -6.86 -5.59
C ALA A 60 5.02 -6.51 -5.82
N SER A 61 5.53 -5.47 -5.14
CA SER A 61 6.95 -5.11 -5.19
C SER A 61 7.83 -6.17 -4.53
N GLU A 62 7.41 -6.77 -3.42
CA GLU A 62 8.17 -7.84 -2.75
C GLU A 62 8.21 -9.11 -3.61
N GLU A 63 7.10 -9.47 -4.25
CA GLU A 63 7.05 -10.60 -5.20
C GLU A 63 7.94 -10.34 -6.42
N SER A 64 8.01 -9.09 -6.90
CA SER A 64 8.89 -8.71 -8.00
C SER A 64 10.36 -8.73 -7.60
N LYS A 65 10.71 -8.37 -6.36
CA LYS A 65 12.08 -8.49 -5.82
C LYS A 65 12.52 -9.95 -5.70
N GLU A 66 11.62 -10.86 -5.31
CA GLU A 66 11.92 -12.30 -5.32
C GLU A 66 12.11 -12.82 -6.75
N ALA A 67 11.52 -12.19 -7.77
CA ALA A 67 11.70 -12.53 -9.19
C ALA A 67 12.98 -11.93 -9.82
N ASP A 68 13.57 -10.88 -9.25
CA ASP A 68 14.78 -10.21 -9.79
C ASP A 68 16.11 -10.91 -9.42
N LEU A 69 16.05 -12.01 -8.65
CA LEU A 69 17.16 -12.99 -8.61
C LEU A 69 17.14 -13.94 -9.82
N SER A 70 16.25 -13.71 -10.79
CA SER A 70 16.36 -14.20 -12.16
C SER A 70 16.71 -13.03 -13.09
N PRO A 71 17.84 -13.06 -13.82
CA PRO A 71 18.32 -11.93 -14.60
C PRO A 71 17.55 -11.77 -15.91
N ALA A 72 16.32 -11.25 -15.90
CA ALA A 72 15.59 -10.93 -17.12
C ALA A 72 14.34 -10.06 -16.92
N ASN A 73 14.39 -8.87 -16.29
CA ASN A 73 13.48 -7.78 -16.70
C ASN A 73 13.85 -6.40 -16.15
N ILE A 74 14.93 -5.81 -16.65
CA ILE A 74 15.07 -4.36 -16.64
C ILE A 74 14.26 -3.84 -17.83
N GLU A 75 13.07 -3.26 -17.60
CA GLU A 75 12.62 -2.06 -18.32
C GLU A 75 11.25 -1.54 -17.86
N SER A 76 11.22 -0.22 -17.65
CA SER A 76 10.05 0.67 -17.70
C SER A 76 9.10 0.71 -16.50
N VAL A 77 9.29 1.70 -15.62
CA VAL A 77 8.23 2.70 -15.38
C VAL A 77 8.84 4.06 -15.02
N ASP A 78 9.10 4.82 -16.08
CA ASP A 78 9.31 6.26 -16.07
C ASP A 78 7.99 6.98 -15.68
N LEU A 79 8.14 8.03 -14.86
CA LEU A 79 7.35 9.27 -14.85
C LEU A 79 5.83 9.22 -14.59
N LEU A 80 5.44 9.67 -13.39
CA LEU A 80 4.47 10.79 -13.31
C LEU A 80 4.71 11.67 -12.08
N SER A 81 5.72 12.53 -12.18
CA SER A 81 5.75 13.79 -11.44
C SER A 81 5.19 14.89 -12.36
N LYS A 82 4.04 15.48 -11.99
CA LYS A 82 3.75 16.94 -12.04
C LYS A 82 2.26 17.28 -11.85
N SER A 83 2.07 18.35 -11.06
CA SER A 83 1.06 19.40 -11.21
C SER A 83 -0.38 19.16 -10.75
N LYS A 84 -0.73 19.81 -9.63
CA LYS A 84 -1.60 21.01 -9.66
C LYS A 84 -1.45 21.84 -8.37
N ARG A 85 -0.63 22.89 -8.43
CA ARG A 85 -0.88 24.13 -7.67
C ARG A 85 -1.98 24.86 -8.44
N LYS A 86 -3.12 25.17 -7.81
CA LYS A 86 -4.02 26.21 -8.32
C LYS A 86 -4.34 27.17 -7.18
N LYS A 87 -3.93 28.41 -7.41
CA LYS A 87 -4.17 29.61 -6.63
C LYS A 87 -5.67 29.85 -6.49
N GLU A 88 -6.12 30.20 -5.29
CA GLU A 88 -7.29 31.06 -5.12
C GLU A 88 -6.79 32.45 -4.72
N SER A 89 -7.21 33.43 -5.51
CA SER A 89 -7.04 34.86 -5.28
C SER A 89 -8.27 35.53 -5.89
N ARG A 90 -8.77 36.56 -5.20
CA ARG A 90 -9.89 37.44 -5.53
C ARG A 90 -11.27 36.86 -5.15
N THR A 91 -12.05 37.53 -4.31
CA THR A 91 -12.37 38.96 -4.32
C THR A 91 -12.54 39.51 -2.91
#